data_AF-A0A6P0NPW2-F1
#
_entry.id   AF-A0A6P0NPW2-F1
#
_cell.length_a   1.000
_cell.length_b   1.000
_cell.length_c   1.000
_cell.angle_alpha   90.00
_cell.angle_beta   90.00
_cell.angle_gamma   90.00
#
_symmetry.space_group_name_H-M   'P 1'
#
loop_
_entity.id
_entity.type
_entity.pdbx_description
1 polymer ?
#
loop_
_entity_poly.entity_id
_entity_poly.type
_entity_poly.pdbx_seq_one_letter_code
_entity_poly.pdbx_strand_id
1 'polypeptide(L)'
;MFSSFETKLAVSLFAGSGIGDKGFETAGVQFLLHNELIVERASLIKTNFPNSTVINGDILDKEEEIINTVHKIIGNQELFAIVATPPCQGMSQNGLGTLLLNARKGLRPKLDP
;
A
#
# COMPACT_ATOMS: atom_id res chain seq x y z
N MET A 1 2.29 -26.29 26.82
CA MET A 1 3.07 -25.06 26.68
C MET A 1 3.01 -24.67 25.21
N PHE A 2 2.01 -23.89 24.82
CA PHE A 2 1.94 -23.38 23.46
C PHE A 2 3.02 -22.31 23.34
N SER A 3 3.97 -22.52 22.42
CA SER A 3 4.95 -21.49 22.06
C SER A 3 4.16 -20.26 21.62
N SER A 4 4.37 -19.13 22.30
CA SER A 4 3.84 -17.84 21.88
C SER A 4 4.44 -17.52 20.52
N PHE A 5 3.70 -17.76 19.44
CA PHE A 5 4.10 -17.30 18.12
C PHE A 5 4.16 -15.77 18.18
N GLU A 6 5.33 -15.22 17.91
CA GLU A 6 5.53 -13.79 17.81
C GLU A 6 4.71 -13.27 16.61
N THR A 7 3.80 -12.34 16.88
CA THR A 7 2.96 -11.73 15.85
C THR A 7 3.83 -11.03 14.82
N LYS A 8 3.71 -11.40 13.55
CA LYS A 8 4.45 -10.75 12.47
C LYS A 8 3.76 -9.45 12.07
N LEU A 9 4.44 -8.32 12.26
CA LEU A 9 3.88 -6.99 11.99
C LEU A 9 4.22 -6.53 10.57
N ALA A 10 3.25 -5.97 9.86
CA ALA A 10 3.43 -5.50 8.50
C ALA A 10 2.79 -4.13 8.22
N VAL A 11 3.21 -3.53 7.11
CA VAL A 11 2.59 -2.34 6.50
C VAL A 11 2.22 -2.67 5.06
N SER A 12 1.06 -2.19 4.60
CA SER A 12 0.61 -2.33 3.21
C SER A 12 0.61 -0.96 2.51
N LEU A 13 1.29 -0.86 1.37
CA LEU A 13 1.41 0.36 0.57
C LEU A 13 0.79 0.12 -0.81
N PHE A 14 0.09 1.12 -1.36
CA PHE A 14 -0.72 0.96 -2.57
C PHE A 14 -1.71 -0.20 -2.41
N ALA A 15 -2.35 -0.27 -1.24
CA ALA A 15 -3.04 -1.46 -0.73
C ALA A 15 -4.29 -1.88 -1.54
N GLY A 16 -4.77 -1.03 -2.45
CA GLY A 16 -6.03 -1.27 -3.15
C GLY A 16 -7.17 -1.40 -2.13
N SER A 17 -8.00 -2.43 -2.26
CA SER A 17 -9.06 -2.71 -1.27
C SER A 17 -8.61 -3.68 -0.15
N GLY A 18 -7.32 -4.03 -0.09
CA GLY A 18 -6.75 -4.94 0.91
C GLY A 18 -7.11 -6.42 0.73
N ILE A 19 -7.49 -6.87 -0.47
CA ILE A 19 -7.85 -8.29 -0.70
C ILE A 19 -6.63 -9.20 -0.55
N GLY A 20 -5.47 -8.80 -1.09
CA GLY A 20 -4.22 -9.56 -0.92
C GLY A 20 -3.81 -9.65 0.55
N ASP A 21 -4.04 -8.56 1.30
CA ASP A 21 -3.71 -8.43 2.72
C ASP A 21 -4.51 -9.40 3.60
N LYS A 22 -5.72 -9.81 3.18
CA LYS A 22 -6.48 -10.85 3.89
C LYS A 22 -5.80 -12.22 3.90
N GLY A 23 -5.04 -12.53 2.85
CA GLY A 23 -4.23 -13.75 2.81
C GLY A 23 -3.13 -13.73 3.88
N PHE A 24 -2.46 -12.58 4.04
CA PHE A 24 -1.46 -12.37 5.08
C PHE A 24 -2.06 -12.43 6.49
N GLU A 25 -3.23 -11.81 6.74
CA GLU A 25 -3.93 -11.95 8.02
C GLU A 25 -4.26 -13.40 8.37
N THR A 26 -4.72 -14.17 7.38
CA THR A 26 -5.03 -15.61 7.57
C THR A 26 -3.76 -16.42 7.89
N ALA A 27 -2.59 -15.96 7.44
CA ALA A 27 -1.29 -16.54 7.75
C ALA A 27 -0.69 -16.04 9.08
N GLY A 28 -1.41 -15.22 9.86
CA GLY A 28 -0.98 -14.73 11.16
C GLY A 28 -0.18 -13.41 11.13
N VAL A 29 -0.21 -12.67 10.02
CA VAL A 29 0.39 -11.33 9.92
C VAL A 29 -0.63 -10.28 10.40
N GLN A 30 -0.17 -9.30 11.18
CA GLN A 30 -0.97 -8.16 11.59
C GLN A 30 -0.49 -6.89 10.90
N PHE A 31 -1.38 -6.22 10.18
CA PHE A 31 -1.07 -4.93 9.55
C PHE A 31 -1.24 -3.77 10.51
N LEU A 32 -0.15 -3.03 10.75
CA LEU A 32 -0.16 -1.80 11.55
C LEU A 32 -0.78 -0.63 10.77
N LEU A 33 -0.50 -0.58 9.47
CA LEU A 33 -0.90 0.52 8.61
C LEU A 33 -1.17 0.06 7.18
N HIS A 34 -2.15 0.70 6.55
CA HIS A 34 -2.38 0.67 5.11
C HIS A 34 -2.33 2.09 4.53
N ASN A 35 -1.66 2.27 3.40
CA ASN A 35 -1.74 3.48 2.58
C ASN A 35 -2.41 3.18 1.24
N GLU A 36 -3.36 4.02 0.87
CA GLU A 36 -4.08 3.92 -0.41
C GLU A 36 -4.51 5.31 -0.88
N LEU A 37 -4.32 5.59 -2.16
CA LEU A 37 -4.66 6.89 -2.78
C LEU A 37 -6.17 7.08 -2.95
N ILE A 38 -6.89 6.04 -3.37
CA ILE A 38 -8.31 6.15 -3.71
C ILE A 38 -9.18 6.01 -2.46
N VAL A 39 -9.94 7.05 -2.15
CA VAL A 39 -10.73 7.18 -0.90
C VAL A 39 -11.76 6.05 -0.71
N GLU A 40 -12.40 5.59 -1.77
CA GLU A 40 -13.36 4.48 -1.70
C GLU A 40 -12.67 3.18 -1.31
N ARG A 41 -11.46 2.95 -1.81
CA ARG A 41 -10.66 1.77 -1.49
C ARG A 41 -10.11 1.83 -0.06
N ALA A 42 -9.62 3.00 0.36
CA ALA A 42 -9.22 3.26 1.74
C ALA A 42 -10.38 3.05 2.73
N SER A 43 -11.60 3.44 2.35
CA SER A 43 -12.81 3.21 3.17
C SER A 43 -13.10 1.72 3.32
N LEU A 44 -12.96 0.92 2.25
CA LEU A 44 -13.08 -0.53 2.31
C LEU A 44 -12.00 -1.17 3.19
N ILE A 45 -10.75 -0.72 3.09
CA ILE A 45 -9.67 -1.18 3.97
C ILE A 45 -10.05 -0.95 5.42
N LYS A 46 -10.57 0.22 5.79
CA LYS A 46 -10.96 0.53 7.16
C LYS A 46 -12.02 -0.43 7.70
N THR A 47 -12.97 -0.86 6.86
CA THR A 47 -13.96 -1.88 7.21
C THR A 47 -13.33 -3.26 7.34
N ASN A 48 -12.43 -3.62 6.43
CA ASN A 48 -11.81 -4.94 6.38
C ASN A 48 -10.76 -5.14 7.48
N PHE A 49 -10.00 -4.10 7.84
CA PHE A 49 -8.86 -4.13 8.74
C PHE A 49 -9.04 -3.09 9.87
N PRO A 50 -10.02 -3.29 10.78
CA PRO A 50 -10.38 -2.30 11.80
C PRO A 50 -9.24 -2.00 12.79
N ASN A 51 -8.26 -2.90 12.91
CA ASN A 51 -7.10 -2.74 13.79
C ASN A 51 -5.90 -2.06 13.10
N SER A 52 -6.01 -1.76 11.81
CA SER A 52 -4.96 -1.11 11.04
C SER A 52 -5.25 0.37 10.87
N THR A 53 -4.22 1.20 11.01
CA THR A 53 -4.35 2.63 10.67
C THR A 53 -4.43 2.77 9.15
N VAL A 54 -5.39 3.56 8.65
CA VAL A 54 -5.51 3.82 7.21
C VAL A 54 -5.13 5.26 6.93
N ILE A 55 -4.06 5.45 6.14
CA ILE A 55 -3.66 6.76 5.63
C ILE A 55 -4.08 6.85 4.17
N ASN A 56 -5.09 7.67 3.90
CA ASN A 56 -5.52 7.98 2.54
C ASN A 56 -4.73 9.16 1.98
N GLY A 57 -4.14 8.97 0.80
CA GLY A 57 -3.37 10.01 0.11
C GLY A 57 -2.22 9.46 -0.72
N ASP A 58 -1.61 10.33 -1.52
CA ASP A 58 -0.39 10.01 -2.26
C ASP A 58 0.73 9.66 -1.27
N ILE A 59 1.48 8.59 -1.58
CA ILE A 59 2.56 8.13 -0.73
C ILE A 59 3.66 9.18 -0.56
N LEU A 60 3.91 10.02 -1.57
CA LEU A 60 4.93 11.07 -1.52
C LEU A 60 4.52 12.19 -0.56
N ASP A 61 3.24 12.55 -0.52
CA ASP A 61 2.70 13.54 0.42
C ASP A 61 2.57 12.98 1.84
N LYS A 62 2.49 11.65 1.96
CA LYS A 62 2.19 10.94 3.21
C LYS A 62 3.37 10.22 3.81
N GLU A 63 4.55 10.28 3.20
CA GLU A 63 5.74 9.53 3.60
C GLU A 63 6.07 9.74 5.09
N GLU A 64 6.22 10.99 5.52
CA GLU A 64 6.52 11.32 6.93
C GLU A 64 5.39 10.87 7.88
N GLU A 65 4.13 11.02 7.49
CA GLU A 65 2.98 10.61 8.28
C GLU A 65 2.97 9.08 8.47
N ILE A 66 3.26 8.33 7.40
CA ILE A 66 3.36 6.87 7.40
C ILE A 66 4.50 6.43 8.32
N ILE A 67 5.70 6.95 8.12
CA ILE A 67 6.90 6.58 8.89
C ILE A 67 6.68 6.86 10.38
N ASN A 68 6.23 8.07 10.73
CA ASN A 68 6.01 8.47 12.12
C ASN A 68 4.91 7.63 12.78
N THR A 69 3.83 7.34 12.05
CA THR A 69 2.73 6.51 12.57
C THR A 69 3.19 5.08 12.83
N VAL A 70 3.94 4.48 11.90
CA VAL A 70 4.49 3.14 12.07
C VAL A 70 5.43 3.09 13.28
N HIS A 71 6.38 4.03 13.39
CA HIS A 71 7.30 4.09 14.54
C HIS A 71 6.56 4.23 15.87
N LYS A 72 5.50 5.05 15.92
CA LYS A 72 4.68 5.23 17.11
C LYS A 72 3.94 3.95 17.51
N ILE A 73 3.42 3.19 16.54
CA ILE A 73 2.64 1.97 16.81
C ILE A 73 3.54 0.78 17.12
N ILE A 74 4.64 0.62 16.37
CA ILE A 74 5.49 -0.57 16.44
C ILE A 74 6.39 -0.59 17.70
N GLY A 75 6.79 0.59 18.18
CA GLY A 75 7.71 0.72 19.30
C GLY A 75 9.06 0.08 19.00
N ASN A 76 9.48 -0.87 19.84
CA ASN A 76 10.74 -1.61 19.70
C ASN A 76 10.60 -2.96 18.96
N GLN A 77 9.41 -3.28 18.44
CA GLN A 77 9.19 -4.51 17.70
C GLN A 77 9.76 -4.41 16.27
N GLU A 78 10.11 -5.55 15.69
CA GLU A 78 10.58 -5.63 14.30
C GLU A 78 9.40 -5.49 13.32
N LEU A 79 9.58 -4.69 12.27
CA LEU A 79 8.68 -4.69 11.12
C LEU A 79 9.05 -5.87 10.22
N PHE A 80 8.22 -6.90 10.23
CA PHE A 80 8.48 -8.14 9.49
C PHE A 80 8.38 -7.94 7.97
N ALA A 81 7.40 -7.15 7.50
CA ALA A 81 7.17 -6.98 6.08
C ALA A 81 6.62 -5.60 5.71
N ILE A 82 7.00 -5.16 4.51
CA ILE A 82 6.29 -4.13 3.76
C ILE A 82 5.71 -4.82 2.53
N VAL A 83 4.39 -4.86 2.44
CA VAL A 83 3.67 -5.34 1.26
C VAL A 83 3.38 -4.12 0.39
N ALA A 84 3.80 -4.14 -0.87
CA ALA A 84 3.59 -3.01 -1.76
C ALA A 84 3.15 -3.50 -3.14
N THR A 85 2.03 -2.97 -3.63
CA THR A 85 1.52 -3.22 -4.99
C THR A 85 1.45 -1.94 -5.81
N PRO A 86 2.59 -1.28 -6.07
CA PRO A 86 2.61 -0.03 -6.82
C PRO A 86 2.07 -0.24 -8.23
N PRO A 87 1.42 0.78 -8.82
CA PRO A 87 0.91 0.69 -10.18
C PRO A 87 2.06 0.49 -11.18
N CYS A 88 1.96 -0.52 -12.05
CA CYS A 88 2.96 -0.78 -13.09
C CYS A 88 2.85 0.15 -14.33
N GLN A 89 2.20 1.32 -14.21
CA GLN A 89 1.98 2.22 -15.35
C GLN A 89 3.33 2.59 -15.97
N GLY A 90 3.49 2.36 -17.28
CA GLY A 90 4.73 2.64 -18.00
C GLY A 90 5.69 1.46 -18.20
N MET A 91 5.50 0.33 -17.50
CA MET A 91 6.41 -0.83 -17.60
C MET A 91 5.85 -2.03 -18.37
N SER A 92 4.56 -2.05 -18.73
CA SER A 92 3.97 -3.13 -19.54
C SER A 92 3.96 -2.81 -21.03
N GLN A 93 4.10 -3.82 -21.90
CA GLN A 93 4.05 -3.64 -23.36
C GLN A 93 2.75 -2.94 -23.82
N ASN A 94 1.61 -3.25 -23.19
CA ASN A 94 0.31 -2.63 -23.48
C ASN A 94 0.20 -1.21 -22.93
N GLY A 95 0.83 -0.94 -21.77
CA GLY A 95 0.94 0.39 -21.19
C GLY A 95 1.78 1.30 -22.08
N LEU A 96 2.96 0.84 -22.50
CA LEU A 96 3.87 1.56 -23.39
C LEU A 96 3.23 1.85 -24.75
N GLY A 97 2.49 0.89 -25.33
CA GLY A 97 1.76 1.12 -26.59
C GLY A 97 0.73 2.25 -26.48
N THR A 98 -0.06 2.25 -25.41
CA THR A 98 -1.06 3.30 -25.15
C THR A 98 -0.40 4.65 -24.84
N LEU A 99 0.69 4.64 -24.08
CA LEU A 99 1.55 5.79 -23.79
C LEU A 99 2.10 6.43 -25.07
N LEU A 100 2.73 5.63 -25.93
CA LEU A 100 3.29 6.07 -27.21
C LEU A 100 2.20 6.60 -28.15
N LEU A 101 1.04 5.96 -28.19
CA LEU A 101 -0.11 6.42 -28.98
C LEU A 101 -0.61 7.79 -28.51
N ASN A 102 -0.75 7.98 -27.20
CA ASN A 102 -1.21 9.24 -26.63
C ASN A 102 -0.18 10.37 -26.80
N ALA A 103 1.12 10.07 -26.69
CA ALA A 103 2.20 11.01 -27.01
C ALA A 103 2.17 11.41 -28.50
N ARG A 104 1.99 10.45 -29.42
CA ARG A 104 1.85 10.73 -30.86
C ARG A 104 0.62 11.57 -31.20
N LYS A 105 -0.48 11.41 -30.45
CA LYS A 105 -1.71 12.21 -30.58
C LYS A 105 -1.63 13.59 -29.93
N GLY A 106 -0.51 13.94 -29.29
CA GLY A 106 -0.32 15.23 -28.60
C GLY A 106 -1.18 15.37 -27.33
N LEU A 107 -1.73 14.27 -26.80
CA LEU A 107 -2.63 14.25 -25.65
C LEU A 107 -1.88 14.14 -24.31
N ARG A 108 -0.53 14.15 -24.32
CA ARG A 108 0.31 14.14 -23.13
C ARG A 108 1.46 15.14 -23.23
N PRO A 109 1.87 15.77 -22.12
CA PRO A 109 3.11 16.55 -22.06
C PRO A 109 4.31 15.63 -22.38
N LYS A 110 5.35 16.23 -22.99
CA LYS A 110 6.51 15.50 -23.55
C LYS A 110 7.39 14.80 -22.49
N LEU A 111 7.16 15.10 -21.21
CA LEU A 111 7.85 14.57 -20.05
C LEU A 111 6.77 14.26 -18.99
N ASP A 112 6.87 13.08 -18.37
CA ASP A 112 6.23 12.87 -17.06
C ASP A 112 7.02 13.71 -16.02
N PRO A 113 6.34 14.38 -15.06
CA PRO A 113 7.01 15.09 -13.98
C PRO A 113 7.88 14.17 -13.11
#